data_AF-V9I9M1-F1
#
_entry.id   AF-V9I9M1-F1
#
_cell.length_a   1.000
_cell.length_b   1.000
_cell.length_c   1.000
_cell.angle_alpha   90.00
_cell.angle_beta   90.00
_cell.angle_gamma   90.00
#
_symmetry.space_group_name_H-M   'P 1'
#
loop_
_entity.id
_entity.type
_entity.pdbx_description
1 polymer ?
#
loop_
_entity_poly.entity_id
_entity_poly.type
_entity_poly.pdbx_seq_one_letter_code
_entity_poly.pdbx_strand_id
1 'polypeptide(L)'
;MLEMYSFVDYFTIPPSFVSIYLDRTWIGLRFLRALRLMTVPDILQYLNILKTSSSIRLAQLVSIFISVWLTAAGIIHLLENSGDPFEFTNPQQLSYWTCVYFLIVTMSTVGYGDVYCQTVLGRTFLVFFLLVGLAIFASCIPEIIDLIGTRNKYGGTLKNERGRRHIVVCGHITYESVSHFLKDFLHEDREDVDVEVVFLHRKEPDLELEGLLKRHYTTVEFFQGTMMNAVDLERVKVHEADACLVLANKYCQDPDAEDAANIMRVISIKNYSDDIRVIIQLMQYHNKAYLLNIPSWDWKQGDDVICLAELKLGFIAQSCLAPGFSTMMANLFAMRSFKTSPDTQAWQNDYLQGTGCEMYTETLSPSFTGMTFPQASELCFTKLKLLLLAIEIKGEGGGDSKISINPRGAKIVANTQGFFIAQSADEVKRAWFYCKACHEDIKDETLIKKCKCKNLATFRKGVRAVQMVGRASEISRDREDPNAMRNHRNSVGMTMMNSTKQVNKVKPNVNRATNDSLSSPNQPYNQRSQEESAYPGYHLAYEVKSSCRRAEPRVVRT
;
A
#
# COMPACT_ATOMS: atom_id res chain seq x y z
N MET A 1 50.04 11.19 -24.45
CA MET A 1 49.04 12.03 -23.74
C MET A 1 49.55 12.20 -22.31
N LEU A 2 49.60 13.42 -21.79
CA LEU A 2 50.08 13.70 -20.44
C LEU A 2 48.90 13.50 -19.46
N GLU A 3 48.94 12.45 -18.64
CA GLU A 3 47.93 12.19 -17.62
C GLU A 3 48.14 13.08 -16.40
N MET A 4 47.05 13.59 -15.81
CA MET A 4 47.09 14.45 -14.62
C MET A 4 47.79 13.77 -13.43
N TYR A 5 47.60 12.47 -13.23
CA TYR A 5 48.23 11.73 -12.14
C TYR A 5 49.75 11.63 -12.30
N SER A 6 50.24 11.53 -13.54
CA SER A 6 51.68 11.59 -13.80
C SER A 6 52.28 12.92 -13.36
N PHE A 7 51.57 14.05 -13.54
CA PHE A 7 52.03 15.36 -13.02
C PHE A 7 52.14 15.38 -11.50
N VAL A 8 51.15 14.83 -10.79
CA VAL A 8 51.20 14.73 -9.32
C VAL A 8 52.44 13.94 -8.89
N ASP A 9 52.76 12.86 -9.58
CA ASP A 9 53.92 12.03 -9.28
C ASP A 9 55.25 12.74 -9.59
N TYR A 10 55.34 13.45 -10.71
CA TYR A 10 56.52 14.23 -11.08
C TYR A 10 56.84 15.35 -10.09
N PHE A 11 55.84 15.98 -9.48
CA PHE A 11 56.07 17.06 -8.50
C PHE A 11 56.21 16.59 -7.06
N THR A 12 55.88 15.33 -6.75
CA THR A 12 55.89 14.83 -5.36
C THR A 12 56.97 13.79 -5.08
N ILE A 13 57.37 12.99 -6.08
CA ILE A 13 58.34 11.90 -5.91
C ILE A 13 59.79 12.41 -6.01
N PRO A 14 60.24 13.08 -7.08
CA PRO A 14 61.63 13.55 -7.20
C PRO A 14 62.08 14.49 -6.06
N PRO A 15 61.30 15.50 -5.64
CA PRO A 15 61.69 16.36 -4.52
C PRO A 15 61.85 15.61 -3.20
N SER A 16 61.18 14.47 -3.02
CA SER A 16 61.34 13.65 -1.83
C SER A 16 62.70 12.92 -1.79
N PHE A 17 63.20 12.45 -2.94
CA PHE A 17 64.54 11.89 -3.06
C PHE A 17 65.63 12.96 -2.88
N VAL A 18 65.44 14.14 -3.48
CA VAL A 18 66.35 15.28 -3.33
C VAL A 18 66.42 15.74 -1.87
N SER A 19 65.29 15.74 -1.16
CA SER A 19 65.21 16.09 0.26
C SER A 19 66.03 15.14 1.15
N ILE A 20 66.06 13.84 0.81
CA ILE A 20 66.89 12.85 1.51
C ILE A 20 68.37 13.06 1.15
N TYR A 21 68.68 13.31 -0.12
CA TYR A 21 70.06 13.53 -0.57
C TYR A 21 70.71 14.80 0.02
N LEU A 22 69.92 15.85 0.24
CA LEU A 22 70.38 17.14 0.77
C LEU A 22 70.19 17.30 2.28
N ASP A 23 69.70 16.28 2.99
CA ASP A 23 69.36 16.32 4.43
C ASP A 23 68.50 17.54 4.84
N ARG A 24 67.69 18.08 3.91
CA ARG A 24 66.86 19.27 4.14
C ARG A 24 65.44 19.01 3.66
N THR A 25 64.47 19.25 4.54
CA THR A 25 63.05 19.10 4.21
C THR A 25 62.51 20.37 3.55
N TRP A 26 61.92 20.21 2.37
CA TRP A 26 61.16 21.27 1.69
C TRP A 26 59.71 20.85 1.54
N ILE A 27 58.80 21.69 2.05
CA ILE A 27 57.34 21.46 1.99
C ILE A 27 56.82 21.58 0.56
N GLY A 28 57.31 22.58 -0.20
CA GLY A 28 57.12 22.74 -1.65
C GLY A 28 55.71 22.37 -2.16
N LEU A 29 55.67 21.52 -3.18
CA LEU A 29 54.44 21.09 -3.87
C LEU A 29 53.82 19.81 -3.29
N ARG A 30 54.10 19.45 -2.03
CA ARG A 30 53.57 18.22 -1.41
C ARG A 30 52.04 18.18 -1.33
N PHE A 31 51.38 19.34 -1.31
CA PHE A 31 49.92 19.43 -1.29
C PHE A 31 49.26 18.84 -2.54
N LEU A 32 49.97 18.72 -3.67
CA LEU A 32 49.45 18.07 -4.89
C LEU A 32 49.07 16.61 -4.66
N ARG A 33 49.57 15.97 -3.59
CA ARG A 33 49.12 14.62 -3.18
C ARG A 33 47.62 14.57 -2.90
N ALA A 34 46.98 15.67 -2.51
CA ALA A 34 45.53 15.74 -2.29
C ALA A 34 44.72 15.45 -3.58
N LEU A 35 45.27 15.74 -4.77
CA LEU A 35 44.62 15.41 -6.05
C LEU A 35 44.46 13.89 -6.25
N ARG A 36 45.25 13.05 -5.56
CA ARG A 36 45.06 11.59 -5.58
C ARG A 36 43.74 11.16 -4.95
N LEU A 37 43.07 12.00 -4.15
CA LEU A 37 41.74 11.67 -3.65
C LEU A 37 40.75 11.45 -4.81
N MET A 38 40.94 12.09 -5.96
CA MET A 38 40.07 11.92 -7.13
C MET A 38 39.99 10.47 -7.63
N THR A 39 40.95 9.59 -7.33
CA THR A 39 40.91 8.17 -7.71
C THR A 39 40.15 7.30 -6.71
N VAL A 40 39.78 7.83 -5.53
CA VAL A 40 39.06 7.08 -4.48
C VAL A 40 37.74 6.49 -4.99
N PRO A 41 36.89 7.22 -5.74
CA PRO A 41 35.65 6.65 -6.28
C PRO A 41 35.92 5.44 -7.18
N ASP A 42 36.94 5.52 -8.04
CA ASP A 42 37.32 4.41 -8.95
C ASP A 42 37.82 3.20 -8.14
N ILE A 43 38.66 3.43 -7.12
CA ILE A 43 39.13 2.37 -6.22
C ILE A 43 37.95 1.71 -5.50
N LEU A 44 37.00 2.50 -4.97
CA LEU A 44 35.81 1.97 -4.30
C LEU A 44 34.90 1.20 -5.25
N GLN A 45 34.87 1.57 -6.53
CA GLN A 45 34.17 0.84 -7.58
C GLN A 45 34.89 -0.49 -7.89
N TYR A 46 36.22 -0.48 -8.02
CA TYR A 46 37.01 -1.71 -8.19
C TYR A 46 36.86 -2.68 -7.01
N LEU A 47 36.74 -2.16 -5.79
CA LEU A 47 36.47 -2.94 -4.58
C LEU A 47 35.00 -3.38 -4.44
N ASN A 48 34.14 -3.03 -5.40
CA ASN A 48 32.72 -3.39 -5.44
C ASN A 48 31.91 -2.93 -4.20
N ILE A 49 32.36 -1.83 -3.57
CA ILE A 49 31.68 -1.20 -2.43
C ILE A 49 30.55 -0.28 -2.95
N LEU A 50 30.83 0.51 -3.99
CA LEU A 50 29.86 1.39 -4.64
C LEU A 50 29.17 0.64 -5.78
N LYS A 51 27.86 0.39 -5.64
CA LYS A 51 27.08 -0.42 -6.59
C LYS A 51 26.05 0.38 -7.39
N THR A 52 25.52 1.47 -6.82
CA THR A 52 24.47 2.27 -7.47
C THR A 52 25.07 3.47 -8.18
N SER A 53 24.47 3.86 -9.31
CA SER A 53 24.90 5.04 -10.08
C SER A 53 24.88 6.31 -9.23
N SER A 54 23.87 6.46 -8.36
CA SER A 54 23.77 7.60 -7.43
C SER A 54 24.91 7.63 -6.41
N SER A 55 25.29 6.49 -5.82
CA SER A 55 26.38 6.44 -4.84
C SER A 55 27.76 6.68 -5.49
N ILE A 56 27.95 6.18 -6.72
CA ILE A 56 29.17 6.42 -7.50
C ILE A 56 29.29 7.91 -7.82
N ARG A 57 28.22 8.53 -8.34
CA ARG A 57 28.19 9.96 -8.69
C ARG A 57 28.41 10.85 -7.46
N LEU A 58 27.80 10.50 -6.33
CA LEU A 58 28.00 11.20 -5.05
C LEU A 58 29.46 11.12 -4.60
N ALA A 59 30.06 9.93 -4.62
CA ALA A 59 31.46 9.74 -4.22
C ALA A 59 32.42 10.53 -5.15
N GLN A 60 32.13 10.56 -6.46
CA GLN A 60 32.88 11.35 -7.43
C GLN A 60 32.83 12.85 -7.13
N LEU A 61 31.63 13.41 -6.95
CA LEU A 61 31.46 14.85 -6.65
C LEU A 61 32.15 15.24 -5.35
N VAL A 62 31.94 14.47 -4.28
CA VAL A 62 32.56 14.74 -2.97
C VAL A 62 34.08 14.65 -3.04
N SER A 63 34.60 13.66 -3.76
CA SER A 63 36.05 13.50 -3.92
C SER A 63 36.70 14.63 -4.74
N ILE A 64 36.07 15.03 -5.85
CA ILE A 64 36.53 16.18 -6.66
C ILE A 64 36.49 17.46 -5.82
N PHE A 65 35.40 17.70 -5.09
CA PHE A 65 35.25 18.88 -4.26
C PHE A 65 36.34 18.97 -3.18
N ILE A 66 36.55 17.90 -2.41
CA ILE A 66 37.55 17.87 -1.34
C ILE A 66 38.99 17.98 -1.91
N SER A 67 39.28 17.29 -3.01
CA SER A 67 40.63 17.31 -3.61
C SER A 67 41.02 18.67 -4.17
N VAL A 68 40.13 19.34 -4.90
CA VAL A 68 40.35 20.70 -5.42
C VAL A 68 40.54 21.69 -4.27
N TRP A 69 39.69 21.58 -3.24
CA TRP A 69 39.73 22.48 -2.09
C TRP A 69 41.00 22.35 -1.26
N LEU A 70 41.43 21.11 -0.92
CA LEU A 70 42.69 20.88 -0.21
C LEU A 70 43.91 21.30 -1.03
N THR A 71 43.88 21.08 -2.35
CA THR A 71 44.98 21.50 -3.24
C THR A 71 45.10 23.02 -3.28
N ALA A 72 43.98 23.73 -3.40
CA ALA A 72 43.96 25.19 -3.39
C ALA A 72 44.42 25.78 -2.04
N ALA A 73 44.05 25.15 -0.92
CA ALA A 73 44.54 25.55 0.40
C ALA A 73 46.06 25.39 0.50
N GLY A 74 46.60 24.33 -0.11
CA GLY A 74 48.04 24.09 -0.22
C GLY A 74 48.77 25.13 -1.08
N ILE A 75 48.16 25.57 -2.18
CA ILE A 75 48.71 26.65 -3.02
C ILE A 75 48.78 27.96 -2.22
N ILE A 76 47.70 28.35 -1.55
CA ILE A 76 47.68 29.58 -0.74
C ILE A 76 48.69 29.48 0.42
N HIS A 77 48.74 28.34 1.10
CA HIS A 77 49.73 28.09 2.15
C HIS A 77 51.18 28.21 1.64
N LEU A 78 51.46 27.76 0.42
CA LEU A 78 52.78 27.91 -0.18
C LEU A 78 53.08 29.38 -0.52
N LEU A 79 52.13 30.08 -1.13
CA LEU A 79 52.30 31.47 -1.58
C LEU A 79 52.46 32.44 -0.40
N GLU A 80 51.59 32.36 0.61
CA GLU A 80 51.61 33.27 1.76
C GLU A 80 52.83 33.05 2.66
N ASN A 81 53.25 31.78 2.86
CA ASN A 81 54.44 31.50 3.68
C ASN A 81 55.77 31.76 2.96
N SER A 82 55.78 31.76 1.62
CA SER A 82 56.99 32.06 0.84
C SER A 82 57.19 33.56 0.63
N GLY A 83 56.12 34.35 0.61
CA GLY A 83 56.18 35.80 0.34
C GLY A 83 56.19 36.14 -1.16
N ASP A 84 56.29 37.43 -1.46
CA ASP A 84 56.26 37.94 -2.84
C ASP A 84 57.57 37.63 -3.60
N PRO A 85 57.50 37.37 -4.92
CA PRO A 85 58.67 37.00 -5.71
C PRO A 85 59.72 38.12 -5.77
N PHE A 86 60.95 37.75 -6.15
CA PHE A 86 62.15 38.61 -6.28
C PHE A 86 62.85 39.00 -4.97
N GLU A 87 62.12 39.37 -3.91
CA GLU A 87 62.74 39.75 -2.62
C GLU A 87 62.23 38.94 -1.42
N PHE A 88 61.25 38.05 -1.62
CA PHE A 88 60.60 37.25 -0.55
C PHE A 88 60.13 38.12 0.63
N THR A 89 59.60 39.30 0.30
CA THR A 89 59.05 40.26 1.25
C THR A 89 57.58 39.94 1.55
N ASN A 90 57.07 40.40 2.69
CA ASN A 90 55.71 40.15 3.18
C ASN A 90 55.30 38.67 3.43
N PRO A 91 56.13 37.82 4.07
CA PRO A 91 55.69 36.48 4.44
C PRO A 91 54.66 36.53 5.58
N GLN A 92 53.51 35.88 5.37
CA GLN A 92 52.49 35.71 6.39
C GLN A 92 52.49 34.25 6.85
N GLN A 93 52.90 34.01 8.10
CA GLN A 93 52.95 32.66 8.69
C GLN A 93 51.53 32.14 8.96
N LEU A 94 50.94 31.48 7.97
CA LEU A 94 49.63 30.84 8.06
C LEU A 94 49.79 29.33 8.17
N SER A 95 49.10 28.73 9.14
CA SER A 95 48.96 27.28 9.22
C SER A 95 48.10 26.77 8.05
N TYR A 96 48.40 25.58 7.56
CA TYR A 96 47.64 24.95 6.49
C TYR A 96 46.14 24.88 6.80
N TRP A 97 45.78 24.56 8.05
CA TRP A 97 44.37 24.51 8.48
C TRP A 97 43.69 25.87 8.52
N THR A 98 44.44 26.95 8.76
CA THR A 98 43.95 28.33 8.65
C THR A 98 43.65 28.68 7.20
N CYS A 99 44.47 28.23 6.24
CA CYS A 99 44.21 28.37 4.80
C CYS A 99 42.99 27.55 4.35
N VAL A 100 42.83 26.33 4.88
CA VAL A 100 41.65 25.49 4.64
C VAL A 100 40.39 26.20 5.12
N TYR A 101 40.38 26.70 6.36
CA TYR A 101 39.28 27.51 6.93
C TYR A 101 38.98 28.75 6.08
N PHE A 102 40.01 29.53 5.73
CA PHE A 102 39.89 30.71 4.88
C PHE A 102 39.19 30.39 3.54
N LEU A 103 39.55 29.28 2.90
CA LEU A 103 38.91 28.87 1.65
C LEU A 103 37.45 28.43 1.83
N ILE A 104 37.07 27.78 2.94
CA ILE A 104 35.64 27.47 3.20
C ILE A 104 34.84 28.76 3.28
N VAL A 105 35.31 29.70 4.09
CA VAL A 105 34.63 30.97 4.37
C VAL A 105 34.52 31.81 3.09
N THR A 106 35.55 31.78 2.25
CA THR A 106 35.58 32.56 1.00
C THR A 106 34.74 31.90 -0.11
N MET A 107 34.80 30.58 -0.28
CA MET A 107 33.97 29.86 -1.26
C MET A 107 32.48 29.90 -0.92
N SER A 108 32.14 29.82 0.37
CA SER A 108 30.75 29.94 0.85
C SER A 108 30.23 31.38 0.79
N THR A 109 31.01 32.33 0.26
CA THR A 109 30.68 33.76 0.14
C THR A 109 30.40 34.46 1.48
N VAL A 110 30.84 33.90 2.61
CA VAL A 110 30.66 34.48 3.95
C VAL A 110 31.66 35.61 4.21
N GLY A 111 32.95 35.36 3.97
CA GLY A 111 34.00 36.39 3.99
C GLY A 111 34.13 37.20 5.29
N TYR A 112 34.42 36.55 6.43
CA TYR A 112 34.55 37.25 7.73
C TYR A 112 35.63 38.34 7.78
N GLY A 113 36.69 38.22 6.96
CA GLY A 113 37.80 39.18 6.91
C GLY A 113 38.81 39.05 8.05
N ASP A 114 38.71 38.00 8.86
CA ASP A 114 39.64 37.63 9.94
C ASP A 114 40.97 37.07 9.40
N VAL A 115 40.92 36.35 8.29
CA VAL A 115 42.07 35.86 7.54
C VAL A 115 41.95 36.31 6.09
N TYR A 116 43.03 36.82 5.52
CA TYR A 116 43.10 37.27 4.12
C TYR A 116 44.52 37.13 3.57
N CYS A 117 44.63 36.99 2.25
CA CYS A 117 45.91 36.94 1.53
C CYS A 117 46.58 38.33 1.49
N GLN A 118 47.82 38.44 1.96
CA GLN A 118 48.61 39.67 1.86
C GLN A 118 49.45 39.72 0.59
N THR A 119 49.97 38.56 0.16
CA THR A 119 50.85 38.47 -1.01
C THR A 119 50.13 38.81 -2.33
N VAL A 120 50.86 39.40 -3.28
CA VAL A 120 50.35 39.73 -4.61
C VAL A 120 50.00 38.45 -5.38
N LEU A 121 50.84 37.41 -5.27
CA LEU A 121 50.57 36.11 -5.89
C LEU A 121 49.37 35.40 -5.27
N GLY A 122 49.22 35.43 -3.95
CA GLY A 122 48.08 34.84 -3.24
C GLY A 122 46.76 35.51 -3.62
N ARG A 123 46.73 36.85 -3.68
CA ARG A 123 45.56 37.62 -4.14
C ARG A 123 45.21 37.33 -5.59
N THR A 124 46.22 37.25 -6.47
CA THR A 124 46.01 36.94 -7.89
C THR A 124 45.42 35.54 -8.05
N PHE A 125 45.99 34.54 -7.36
CA PHE A 125 45.46 33.18 -7.34
C PHE A 125 44.02 33.14 -6.82
N LEU A 126 43.73 33.85 -5.71
CA LEU A 126 42.40 33.92 -5.12
C LEU A 126 41.35 34.43 -6.11
N VAL A 127 41.65 35.48 -6.88
CA VAL A 127 40.72 36.05 -7.88
C VAL A 127 40.34 35.01 -8.94
N PHE A 128 41.33 34.33 -9.54
CA PHE A 128 41.06 33.27 -10.52
C PHE A 128 40.35 32.07 -9.89
N PHE A 129 40.76 31.70 -8.68
CA PHE A 129 40.19 30.58 -7.95
C PHE A 129 38.72 30.82 -7.60
N LEU A 130 38.33 32.04 -7.21
CA LEU A 130 36.93 32.35 -6.90
C LEU A 130 36.05 32.36 -8.15
N LEU A 131 36.55 32.83 -9.30
CA LEU A 131 35.80 32.78 -10.56
C LEU A 131 35.41 31.34 -10.94
N VAL A 132 36.34 30.40 -10.81
CA VAL A 132 36.10 28.99 -11.14
C VAL A 132 35.40 28.26 -9.99
N GLY A 133 35.86 28.49 -8.76
CA GLY A 133 35.40 27.82 -7.55
C GLY A 133 33.94 28.11 -7.22
N LEU A 134 33.47 29.34 -7.43
CA LEU A 134 32.06 29.68 -7.22
C LEU A 134 31.14 28.96 -8.20
N ALA A 135 31.53 28.81 -9.47
CA ALA A 135 30.76 28.08 -10.47
C ALA A 135 30.65 26.57 -10.14
N ILE A 136 31.76 25.97 -9.69
CA ILE A 136 31.80 24.58 -9.23
C ILE A 136 30.98 24.41 -7.95
N PHE A 137 31.13 25.30 -6.97
CA PHE A 137 30.39 25.25 -5.71
C PHE A 137 28.87 25.35 -5.95
N ALA A 138 28.44 26.30 -6.78
CA ALA A 138 27.04 26.53 -7.10
C ALA A 138 26.37 25.35 -7.83
N SER A 139 27.13 24.52 -8.55
CA SER A 139 26.61 23.33 -9.24
C SER A 139 26.71 22.06 -8.39
N CYS A 140 27.85 21.84 -7.73
CA CYS A 140 28.09 20.61 -6.97
C CYS A 140 27.25 20.50 -5.69
N ILE A 141 27.04 21.59 -4.94
CA ILE A 141 26.31 21.53 -3.66
C ILE A 141 24.84 21.12 -3.85
N PRO A 142 24.04 21.73 -4.74
CA PRO A 142 22.67 21.30 -4.98
C PRO A 142 22.58 19.84 -5.42
N GLU A 143 23.48 19.42 -6.32
CA GLU A 143 23.51 18.05 -6.81
C GLU A 143 23.84 17.02 -5.71
N ILE A 144 24.78 17.34 -4.83
CA ILE A 144 25.06 16.53 -3.63
C ILE A 144 23.83 16.46 -2.73
N ILE A 145 23.14 17.58 -2.51
CA ILE A 145 21.93 17.63 -1.68
C ILE A 145 20.83 16.75 -2.29
N ASP A 146 20.59 16.82 -3.60
CA ASP A 146 19.58 16.00 -4.29
C ASP A 146 19.91 14.50 -4.20
N LEU A 147 21.19 14.14 -4.41
CA LEU A 147 21.65 12.76 -4.31
C LEU A 147 21.55 12.19 -2.88
N ILE A 148 21.73 13.00 -1.84
CA ILE A 148 21.56 12.60 -0.44
C ILE A 148 20.07 12.61 -0.04
N GLY A 149 19.28 13.53 -0.60
CA GLY A 149 17.88 13.77 -0.29
C GLY A 149 16.92 12.70 -0.83
N THR A 150 17.34 11.88 -1.79
CA THR A 150 16.53 10.80 -2.41
C THR A 150 16.28 9.58 -1.51
N ARG A 151 16.30 9.74 -0.19
CA ARG A 151 15.91 8.65 0.72
C ARG A 151 14.41 8.43 0.60
N ASN A 152 14.01 7.25 0.12
CA ASN A 152 12.60 6.84 0.06
C ASN A 152 11.96 6.93 1.46
N LYS A 153 11.13 7.95 1.65
CA LYS A 153 10.41 8.24 2.89
C LYS A 153 9.40 7.14 3.23
N TYR A 154 8.77 6.58 2.21
CA TYR A 154 7.74 5.54 2.31
C TYR A 154 8.30 4.14 2.02
N GLY A 155 9.58 3.92 2.32
CA GLY A 155 10.19 2.60 2.31
C GLY A 155 9.98 1.85 3.63
N GLY A 156 10.80 0.84 3.88
CA GLY A 156 10.74 0.03 5.11
C GLY A 156 9.69 -1.08 5.06
N THR A 157 9.57 -1.86 6.13
CA THR A 157 8.69 -3.03 6.25
C THR A 157 7.61 -2.78 7.29
N LEU A 158 6.39 -3.27 7.04
CA LEU A 158 5.30 -3.23 8.01
C LEU A 158 5.70 -3.95 9.29
N LYS A 159 5.67 -3.23 10.42
CA LYS A 159 5.92 -3.82 11.74
C LYS A 159 4.58 -4.24 12.32
N ASN A 160 4.32 -5.53 12.28
CA ASN A 160 3.05 -6.05 12.78
C ASN A 160 3.07 -6.03 14.31
N GLU A 161 2.23 -5.18 14.92
CA GLU A 161 1.97 -5.24 16.37
C GLU A 161 1.20 -6.54 16.66
N ARG A 162 1.71 -7.35 17.59
CA ARG A 162 1.15 -8.70 17.85
C ARG A 162 -0.33 -8.61 18.22
N GLY A 163 -1.21 -8.93 17.27
CA GLY A 163 -2.65 -9.07 17.46
C GLY A 163 -3.52 -8.14 16.62
N ARG A 164 -2.96 -7.08 16.03
CA ARG A 164 -3.71 -6.23 15.10
C ARG A 164 -3.81 -6.89 13.74
N ARG A 165 -4.99 -6.82 13.16
CA ARG A 165 -5.21 -7.26 11.78
C ARG A 165 -4.99 -6.07 10.87
N HIS A 166 -4.50 -6.32 9.67
CA HIS A 166 -4.38 -5.29 8.66
C HIS A 166 -5.02 -5.70 7.34
N ILE A 167 -5.45 -4.71 6.59
CA ILE A 167 -5.88 -4.85 5.21
C ILE A 167 -4.90 -4.14 4.30
N VAL A 168 -4.68 -4.69 3.11
CA VAL A 168 -3.79 -4.09 2.10
C VAL A 168 -4.63 -3.49 1.00
N VAL A 169 -4.51 -2.18 0.79
CA VAL A 169 -5.23 -1.45 -0.25
C VAL A 169 -4.26 -1.05 -1.35
N CYS A 170 -4.61 -1.35 -2.60
CA CYS A 170 -3.79 -1.08 -3.76
C CYS A 170 -4.64 -0.62 -4.96
N GLY A 171 -3.98 -0.33 -6.08
CA GLY A 171 -4.64 0.11 -7.32
C GLY A 171 -4.58 1.62 -7.49
N HIS A 172 -5.73 2.24 -7.77
CA HIS A 172 -5.87 3.69 -7.96
C HIS A 172 -5.99 4.43 -6.62
N ILE A 173 -4.84 4.85 -6.09
CA ILE A 173 -4.73 5.55 -4.80
C ILE A 173 -4.53 7.05 -5.08
N THR A 174 -5.54 7.85 -4.77
CA THR A 174 -5.55 9.31 -4.84
C THR A 174 -6.19 9.88 -3.58
N TYR A 175 -6.07 11.18 -3.33
CA TYR A 175 -6.72 11.82 -2.19
C TYR A 175 -8.24 11.53 -2.16
N GLU A 176 -8.92 11.66 -3.30
CA GLU A 176 -10.36 11.42 -3.41
C GLU A 176 -10.71 9.96 -3.10
N SER A 177 -10.04 8.99 -3.75
CA SER A 177 -10.36 7.57 -3.54
C SER A 177 -10.10 7.13 -2.10
N VAL A 178 -9.00 7.58 -1.50
CA VAL A 178 -8.62 7.27 -0.12
C VAL A 178 -9.52 7.98 0.88
N SER A 179 -9.87 9.25 0.66
CA SER A 179 -10.74 10.00 1.56
C SER A 179 -12.13 9.38 1.66
N HIS A 180 -12.73 9.02 0.51
CA HIS A 180 -14.01 8.33 0.49
C HIS A 180 -13.92 6.95 1.14
N PHE A 181 -12.87 6.18 0.82
CA PHE A 181 -12.66 4.87 1.43
C PHE A 181 -12.52 4.94 2.95
N LEU A 182 -11.67 5.83 3.48
CA LEU A 182 -11.43 5.93 4.93
C LEU A 182 -12.65 6.47 5.69
N LYS A 183 -13.43 7.37 5.09
CA LYS A 183 -14.67 7.88 5.71
C LYS A 183 -15.69 6.77 5.95
N ASP A 184 -15.83 5.86 4.99
CA ASP A 184 -16.71 4.71 5.13
C ASP A 184 -16.07 3.64 6.00
N PHE A 185 -14.79 3.32 5.80
CA PHE A 185 -14.14 2.19 6.47
C PHE A 185 -13.89 2.41 7.96
N LEU A 186 -13.45 3.61 8.35
CA LEU A 186 -13.12 4.00 9.74
C LEU A 186 -14.24 4.81 10.40
N HIS A 187 -15.49 4.62 9.98
CA HIS A 187 -16.63 5.34 10.54
C HIS A 187 -16.88 4.95 12.01
N GLU A 188 -17.26 5.91 12.85
CA GLU A 188 -17.50 5.72 14.29
C GLU A 188 -18.65 4.75 14.60
N ASP A 189 -19.62 4.62 13.67
CA ASP A 189 -20.78 3.72 13.83
C ASP A 189 -20.42 2.24 13.62
N ARG A 190 -19.21 1.93 13.13
CA ARG A 190 -18.73 0.55 13.09
C ARG A 190 -18.25 0.15 14.49
N GLU A 191 -18.55 -1.09 14.87
CA GLU A 191 -17.97 -1.69 16.08
C GLU A 191 -16.45 -1.52 16.04
N ASP A 192 -15.80 -1.25 17.18
CA ASP A 192 -14.35 -1.05 17.30
C ASP A 192 -13.56 -2.21 16.67
N VAL A 193 -13.32 -2.14 15.36
CA VAL A 193 -12.47 -3.09 14.65
C VAL A 193 -11.07 -2.48 14.66
N ASP A 194 -10.19 -3.04 15.49
CA ASP A 194 -8.77 -2.69 15.56
C ASP A 194 -8.07 -3.23 14.29
N VAL A 195 -8.36 -2.61 13.15
CA VAL A 195 -7.85 -2.96 11.82
C VAL A 195 -7.04 -1.81 11.25
N GLU A 196 -5.79 -2.11 10.92
CA GLU A 196 -4.89 -1.17 10.26
C GLU A 196 -5.06 -1.23 8.74
N VAL A 197 -4.98 -0.08 8.08
CA VAL A 197 -5.10 0.05 6.62
C VAL A 197 -3.73 0.36 6.03
N VAL A 198 -3.23 -0.55 5.21
CA VAL A 198 -1.90 -0.43 4.59
C VAL A 198 -2.07 -0.14 3.11
N PHE A 199 -1.68 1.06 2.68
CA PHE A 199 -1.70 1.43 1.26
C PHE A 199 -0.39 1.06 0.58
N LEU A 200 -0.45 0.35 -0.55
CA LEU A 200 0.70 0.09 -1.41
C LEU A 200 0.52 0.73 -2.79
N HIS A 201 1.33 1.75 -3.11
CA HIS A 201 1.27 2.45 -4.39
C HIS A 201 2.66 2.75 -4.96
N ARG A 202 2.78 2.84 -6.29
CA ARG A 202 4.08 3.06 -6.95
C ARG A 202 4.60 4.49 -6.79
N LYS A 203 3.69 5.47 -6.91
CA LYS A 203 4.00 6.89 -6.80
C LYS A 203 3.94 7.31 -5.33
N GLU A 204 4.73 8.31 -4.98
CA GLU A 204 4.65 8.96 -3.68
C GLU A 204 3.30 9.69 -3.53
N PRO A 205 2.77 9.81 -2.31
CA PRO A 205 1.52 10.51 -2.07
C PRO A 205 1.73 12.02 -2.26
N ASP A 206 0.76 12.68 -2.90
CA ASP A 206 0.73 14.14 -2.99
C ASP A 206 0.57 14.76 -1.59
N LEU A 207 0.89 16.05 -1.44
CA LEU A 207 0.85 16.77 -0.15
C LEU A 207 -0.51 16.66 0.57
N GLU A 208 -1.61 16.68 -0.18
CA GLU A 208 -2.96 16.51 0.36
C GLU A 208 -3.19 15.10 0.92
N LEU A 209 -2.75 14.08 0.19
CA LEU A 209 -2.83 12.69 0.64
C LEU A 209 -1.90 12.46 1.83
N GLU A 210 -0.69 13.04 1.84
CA GLU A 210 0.20 13.01 3.00
C GLU A 210 -0.47 13.65 4.24
N GLY A 211 -1.17 14.77 4.07
CA GLY A 211 -1.94 15.39 5.14
C GLY A 211 -3.04 14.47 5.69
N LEU A 212 -3.75 13.77 4.80
CA LEU A 212 -4.77 12.79 5.19
C LEU A 212 -4.17 11.59 5.94
N LEU A 213 -3.05 11.04 5.47
CA LEU A 213 -2.35 9.93 6.11
C LEU A 213 -1.86 10.31 7.52
N LYS A 214 -1.31 11.52 7.69
CA LYS A 214 -0.88 12.02 9.01
C LYS A 214 -2.02 12.18 10.01
N ARG A 215 -3.22 12.52 9.53
CA ARG A 215 -4.41 12.61 10.40
C ARG A 215 -4.81 11.26 10.98
N HIS A 216 -4.58 10.18 10.24
CA HIS A 216 -4.90 8.81 10.64
C HIS A 216 -3.65 7.97 10.92
N TYR A 217 -2.59 8.59 11.46
CA TYR A 217 -1.27 7.96 11.61
C TYR A 217 -1.27 6.65 12.40
N THR A 218 -2.21 6.45 13.34
CA THR A 218 -2.29 5.24 14.16
C THR A 218 -3.00 4.08 13.48
N THR A 219 -3.79 4.35 12.43
CA THR A 219 -4.62 3.34 11.76
C THR A 219 -4.25 3.16 10.29
N VAL A 220 -3.47 4.07 9.71
CA VAL A 220 -3.14 4.07 8.29
C VAL A 220 -1.63 4.19 8.07
N GLU A 221 -1.07 3.25 7.32
CA GLU A 221 0.31 3.30 6.84
C GLU A 221 0.36 3.31 5.31
N PHE A 222 1.40 3.93 4.74
CA PHE A 222 1.62 4.00 3.29
C PHE A 222 3.02 3.52 2.94
N PHE A 223 3.09 2.63 1.95
CA PHE A 223 4.33 2.09 1.40
C PHE A 223 4.43 2.36 -0.10
N GLN A 224 5.61 2.78 -0.54
CA GLN A 224 5.93 3.00 -1.94
C GLN A 224 6.42 1.70 -2.60
N GLY A 225 5.62 1.08 -3.47
CA GLY A 225 5.95 -0.16 -4.15
C GLY A 225 4.85 -0.66 -5.08
N THR A 226 4.94 -1.91 -5.54
CA THR A 226 3.95 -2.49 -6.46
C THR A 226 3.52 -3.89 -6.05
N MET A 227 2.22 -4.19 -6.19
CA MET A 227 1.72 -5.56 -5.97
C MET A 227 2.31 -6.60 -6.93
N MET A 228 2.94 -6.18 -8.03
CA MET A 228 3.56 -7.07 -9.02
C MET A 228 4.91 -7.64 -8.55
N ASN A 229 5.47 -7.09 -7.48
CA ASN A 229 6.78 -7.47 -6.96
C ASN A 229 6.61 -8.23 -5.64
N ALA A 230 7.07 -9.48 -5.60
CA ALA A 230 6.96 -10.33 -4.41
C ALA A 230 7.65 -9.72 -3.17
N VAL A 231 8.75 -8.97 -3.36
CA VAL A 231 9.45 -8.30 -2.26
C VAL A 231 8.57 -7.23 -1.60
N ASP A 232 7.79 -6.51 -2.39
CA ASP A 232 6.87 -5.50 -1.86
C ASP A 232 5.67 -6.14 -1.15
N LEU A 233 5.20 -7.31 -1.63
CA LEU A 233 4.15 -8.10 -0.98
C LEU A 233 4.61 -8.64 0.39
N GLU A 234 5.84 -9.14 0.47
CA GLU A 234 6.46 -9.57 1.73
C GLU A 234 6.61 -8.39 2.70
N ARG A 235 7.02 -7.23 2.18
CA ARG A 235 7.24 -6.00 2.96
C ARG A 235 5.96 -5.46 3.61
N VAL A 236 4.81 -5.60 2.96
CA VAL A 236 3.48 -5.28 3.53
C VAL A 236 2.78 -6.48 4.15
N LYS A 237 3.47 -7.63 4.24
CA LYS A 237 3.01 -8.86 4.88
C LYS A 237 1.64 -9.32 4.38
N VAL A 238 1.49 -9.45 3.05
CA VAL A 238 0.22 -9.87 2.43
C VAL A 238 -0.26 -11.23 2.97
N HIS A 239 0.63 -12.16 3.30
CA HIS A 239 0.26 -13.48 3.85
C HIS A 239 -0.42 -13.42 5.23
N GLU A 240 -0.18 -12.34 5.99
CA GLU A 240 -0.77 -12.09 7.32
C GLU A 240 -2.00 -11.16 7.24
N ALA A 241 -2.28 -10.58 6.08
CA ALA A 241 -3.37 -9.63 5.90
C ALA A 241 -4.74 -10.34 5.87
N ASP A 242 -5.77 -9.69 6.40
CA ASP A 242 -7.14 -10.22 6.43
C ASP A 242 -7.80 -10.16 5.04
N ALA A 243 -7.50 -9.11 4.28
CA ALA A 243 -7.96 -8.94 2.91
C ALA A 243 -7.06 -7.99 2.10
N CYS A 244 -7.08 -8.16 0.77
CA CYS A 244 -6.54 -7.21 -0.19
C CYS A 244 -7.67 -6.52 -0.96
N LEU A 245 -7.65 -5.19 -1.00
CA LEU A 245 -8.61 -4.38 -1.76
C LEU A 245 -7.91 -3.73 -2.97
N VAL A 246 -8.47 -3.92 -4.16
CA VAL A 246 -7.96 -3.36 -5.42
C VAL A 246 -8.94 -2.29 -5.92
N LEU A 247 -8.54 -1.03 -5.79
CA LEU A 247 -9.34 0.13 -6.23
C LEU A 247 -9.08 0.45 -7.71
N ALA A 248 -10.14 0.79 -8.44
CA ALA A 248 -10.07 1.14 -9.85
C ALA A 248 -10.21 2.65 -10.09
N ASN A 249 -9.54 3.17 -11.13
CA ASN A 249 -9.78 4.54 -11.57
C ASN A 249 -11.10 4.66 -12.33
N LYS A 250 -12.11 5.27 -11.71
CA LYS A 250 -13.44 5.47 -12.28
C LYS A 250 -13.48 6.42 -13.48
N TYR A 251 -12.45 7.26 -13.64
CA TYR A 251 -12.35 8.30 -14.66
C TYR A 251 -11.21 8.02 -15.66
N CYS A 252 -10.84 6.74 -15.83
CA CYS A 252 -9.84 6.34 -16.82
C CYS A 252 -10.31 6.59 -18.25
N GLN A 253 -9.35 6.81 -19.17
CA GLN A 253 -9.64 6.96 -20.60
C GLN A 253 -9.99 5.62 -21.26
N ASP A 254 -9.29 4.57 -20.86
CA ASP A 254 -9.49 3.20 -21.35
C ASP A 254 -9.85 2.28 -20.15
N PRO A 255 -11.15 1.96 -19.98
CA PRO A 255 -11.61 1.08 -18.92
C PRO A 255 -11.10 -0.36 -19.03
N ASP A 256 -10.93 -0.87 -20.26
CA ASP A 256 -10.44 -2.24 -20.48
C ASP A 256 -8.97 -2.36 -20.02
N ALA A 257 -8.15 -1.35 -20.32
CA ALA A 257 -6.75 -1.32 -19.87
C ALA A 257 -6.62 -1.20 -18.34
N GLU A 258 -7.47 -0.40 -17.69
CA GLU A 258 -7.50 -0.27 -16.22
C GLU A 258 -7.93 -1.59 -15.55
N ASP A 259 -8.97 -2.25 -16.07
CA ASP A 259 -9.44 -3.54 -15.59
C ASP A 259 -8.37 -4.63 -15.79
N ALA A 260 -7.70 -4.68 -16.95
CA ALA A 260 -6.60 -5.60 -17.19
C ALA A 260 -5.46 -5.40 -16.18
N ALA A 261 -5.10 -4.14 -15.86
CA ALA A 261 -4.10 -3.85 -14.84
C ALA A 261 -4.53 -4.31 -13.43
N ASN A 262 -5.81 -4.14 -13.09
CA ASN A 262 -6.36 -4.62 -11.81
C ASN A 262 -6.39 -6.15 -11.73
N ILE A 263 -6.80 -6.84 -12.79
CA ILE A 263 -6.77 -8.31 -12.87
C ILE A 263 -5.33 -8.83 -12.71
N MET A 264 -4.34 -8.18 -13.33
CA MET A 264 -2.93 -8.56 -13.16
C MET A 264 -2.44 -8.39 -11.72
N ARG A 265 -2.94 -7.37 -10.98
CA ARG A 265 -2.66 -7.21 -9.54
C ARG A 265 -3.22 -8.38 -8.74
N VAL A 266 -4.45 -8.81 -9.04
CA VAL A 266 -5.09 -9.98 -8.40
C VAL A 266 -4.30 -11.25 -8.66
N ILE A 267 -3.89 -11.50 -9.90
CA ILE A 267 -3.06 -12.67 -10.25
C ILE A 267 -1.77 -12.66 -9.43
N SER A 268 -1.11 -11.50 -9.30
CA SER A 268 0.11 -11.37 -8.51
C SER A 268 -0.11 -11.64 -7.01
N ILE A 269 -1.22 -11.15 -6.44
CA ILE A 269 -1.59 -11.39 -5.04
C ILE A 269 -1.85 -12.87 -4.81
N LYS A 270 -2.71 -13.47 -5.63
CA LYS A 270 -3.10 -14.89 -5.50
C LYS A 270 -1.92 -15.82 -5.72
N ASN A 271 -1.06 -15.54 -6.70
CA ASN A 271 0.17 -16.31 -6.91
C ASN A 271 1.18 -16.19 -5.73
N TYR A 272 1.10 -15.13 -4.92
CA TYR A 272 1.91 -15.01 -3.70
C TYR A 272 1.25 -15.69 -2.50
N SER A 273 -0.07 -15.55 -2.36
CA SER A 273 -0.88 -16.13 -1.29
C SER A 273 -2.24 -16.54 -1.83
N ASP A 274 -2.50 -17.83 -1.98
CA ASP A 274 -3.74 -18.34 -2.57
C ASP A 274 -4.96 -18.14 -1.65
N ASP A 275 -4.77 -18.30 -0.34
CA ASP A 275 -5.85 -18.29 0.67
C ASP A 275 -6.34 -16.90 1.07
N ILE A 276 -5.74 -15.83 0.53
CA ILE A 276 -6.11 -14.46 0.93
C ILE A 276 -7.40 -14.02 0.26
N ARG A 277 -8.29 -13.36 1.01
CA ARG A 277 -9.48 -12.72 0.45
C ARG A 277 -9.11 -11.52 -0.42
N VAL A 278 -9.58 -11.48 -1.66
CA VAL A 278 -9.35 -10.34 -2.57
C VAL A 278 -10.67 -9.72 -3.01
N ILE A 279 -10.80 -8.40 -2.80
CA ILE A 279 -11.93 -7.60 -3.28
C ILE A 279 -11.44 -6.65 -4.35
N ILE A 280 -11.95 -6.78 -5.56
CA ILE A 280 -11.52 -5.99 -6.73
C ILE A 280 -12.68 -5.17 -7.29
N GLN A 281 -12.38 -3.92 -7.65
CA GLN A 281 -13.25 -3.09 -8.46
C GLN A 281 -12.95 -3.28 -9.94
N LEU A 282 -13.98 -3.55 -10.74
CA LEU A 282 -13.91 -3.57 -12.20
C LEU A 282 -14.84 -2.50 -12.78
N MET A 283 -14.45 -1.96 -13.93
CA MET A 283 -15.22 -0.98 -14.69
C MET A 283 -16.27 -1.68 -15.55
N GLN A 284 -15.89 -2.74 -16.25
CA GLN A 284 -16.73 -3.42 -17.23
C GLN A 284 -17.09 -4.85 -16.84
N TYR A 285 -18.27 -5.29 -17.27
CA TYR A 285 -18.82 -6.59 -16.90
C TYR A 285 -18.11 -7.76 -17.59
N HIS A 286 -17.76 -7.66 -18.88
CA HIS A 286 -17.15 -8.78 -19.61
C HIS A 286 -15.78 -9.16 -19.05
N ASN A 287 -15.05 -8.21 -18.46
CA ASN A 287 -13.75 -8.46 -17.84
C ASN A 287 -13.83 -9.31 -16.55
N LYS A 288 -15.02 -9.39 -15.93
CA LYS A 288 -15.28 -10.25 -14.76
C LYS A 288 -15.01 -11.73 -15.05
N ALA A 289 -15.22 -12.17 -16.28
CA ALA A 289 -15.00 -13.57 -16.69
C ALA A 289 -13.53 -13.99 -16.55
N TYR A 290 -12.57 -13.07 -16.70
CA TYR A 290 -11.15 -13.39 -16.57
C TYR A 290 -10.75 -13.76 -15.14
N LEU A 291 -11.42 -13.21 -14.12
CA LEU A 291 -11.15 -13.54 -12.72
C LEU A 291 -11.58 -14.97 -12.38
N LEU A 292 -12.68 -15.43 -12.95
CA LEU A 292 -13.19 -16.79 -12.76
C LEU A 292 -12.27 -17.86 -13.39
N ASN A 293 -11.38 -17.46 -14.30
CA ASN A 293 -10.39 -18.36 -14.88
C ASN A 293 -9.14 -18.52 -14.01
N ILE A 294 -9.00 -17.74 -12.93
CA ILE A 294 -7.88 -17.85 -11.99
C ILE A 294 -8.14 -19.05 -11.06
N PRO A 295 -7.25 -20.05 -10.98
CA PRO A 295 -7.52 -21.27 -10.22
C PRO A 295 -7.71 -21.06 -8.71
N SER A 296 -7.01 -20.09 -8.11
CA SER A 296 -7.11 -19.74 -6.70
C SER A 296 -8.15 -18.65 -6.41
N TRP A 297 -8.98 -18.29 -7.39
CA TRP A 297 -10.13 -17.42 -7.16
C TRP A 297 -11.30 -18.24 -6.62
N ASP A 298 -11.68 -18.00 -5.37
CA ASP A 298 -12.77 -18.72 -4.71
C ASP A 298 -13.78 -17.74 -4.09
N TRP A 299 -14.95 -17.63 -4.73
CA TRP A 299 -16.05 -16.81 -4.23
C TRP A 299 -16.59 -17.32 -2.89
N LYS A 300 -16.36 -18.59 -2.52
CA LYS A 300 -16.75 -19.14 -1.21
C LYS A 300 -15.83 -18.67 -0.09
N GLN A 301 -14.59 -18.31 -0.41
CA GLN A 301 -13.63 -17.71 0.53
C GLN A 301 -13.83 -16.19 0.68
N GLY A 302 -14.79 -15.62 -0.06
CA GLY A 302 -15.12 -14.20 -0.04
C GLY A 302 -14.36 -13.37 -1.06
N ASP A 303 -13.80 -13.98 -2.10
CA ASP A 303 -13.25 -13.25 -3.24
C ASP A 303 -14.40 -12.61 -4.03
N ASP A 304 -14.47 -11.27 -3.97
CA ASP A 304 -15.61 -10.51 -4.45
C ASP A 304 -15.20 -9.55 -5.57
N VAL A 305 -16.03 -9.50 -6.61
CA VAL A 305 -15.87 -8.54 -7.73
C VAL A 305 -16.96 -7.49 -7.67
N ILE A 306 -16.55 -6.23 -7.49
CA ILE A 306 -17.43 -5.07 -7.54
C ILE A 306 -17.37 -4.47 -8.95
N CYS A 307 -18.29 -4.87 -9.82
CA CYS A 307 -18.42 -4.31 -11.16
C CYS A 307 -19.23 -3.01 -11.13
N LEU A 308 -18.58 -1.88 -11.42
CA LEU A 308 -19.19 -0.55 -11.37
C LEU A 308 -20.26 -0.36 -12.45
N ALA A 309 -20.05 -0.85 -13.68
CA ALA A 309 -21.06 -0.77 -14.73
C ALA A 309 -22.31 -1.61 -14.40
N GLU A 310 -22.12 -2.82 -13.86
CA GLU A 310 -23.21 -3.72 -13.45
C GLU A 310 -24.09 -3.07 -12.37
N LEU A 311 -23.47 -2.56 -11.29
CA LEU A 311 -24.19 -1.90 -10.21
C LEU A 311 -24.87 -0.61 -10.66
N LYS A 312 -24.15 0.25 -11.40
CA LYS A 312 -24.68 1.54 -11.87
C LYS A 312 -25.90 1.35 -12.78
N LEU A 313 -25.78 0.49 -13.80
CA LEU A 313 -26.88 0.24 -14.73
C LEU A 313 -28.02 -0.53 -14.05
N GLY A 314 -27.70 -1.44 -13.13
CA GLY A 314 -28.69 -2.17 -12.33
C GLY A 314 -29.56 -1.24 -11.48
N PHE A 315 -28.96 -0.28 -10.77
CA PHE A 315 -29.71 0.68 -9.95
C PHE A 315 -30.58 1.62 -10.80
N ILE A 316 -30.07 2.06 -11.96
CA ILE A 316 -30.85 2.88 -12.89
C ILE A 316 -32.04 2.07 -13.44
N ALA A 317 -31.82 0.82 -13.84
CA ALA A 317 -32.88 -0.05 -14.35
C ALA A 317 -33.97 -0.32 -13.30
N GLN A 318 -33.60 -0.56 -12.04
CA GLN A 318 -34.57 -0.71 -10.95
C GLN A 318 -35.30 0.62 -10.65
N SER A 319 -34.62 1.76 -10.78
CA SER A 319 -35.27 3.06 -10.64
C SER A 319 -36.30 3.34 -11.74
N CYS A 320 -36.23 2.66 -12.89
CA CYS A 320 -37.28 2.72 -13.92
C CYS A 320 -38.56 1.99 -13.48
N LEU A 321 -38.44 0.97 -12.62
CA LEU A 321 -39.59 0.25 -12.05
C LEU A 321 -40.18 1.00 -10.85
N ALA A 322 -39.30 1.50 -9.97
CA ALA A 322 -39.67 2.26 -8.78
C ALA A 322 -38.80 3.52 -8.66
N PRO A 323 -39.30 4.70 -9.09
CA PRO A 323 -38.56 5.95 -9.01
C PRO A 323 -38.06 6.24 -7.59
N GLY A 324 -36.77 6.56 -7.45
CA GLY A 324 -36.12 6.77 -6.14
C GLY A 324 -35.47 5.53 -5.54
N PHE A 325 -35.57 4.36 -6.17
CA PHE A 325 -34.89 3.14 -5.69
C PHE A 325 -33.36 3.30 -5.67
N SER A 326 -32.78 3.96 -6.68
CA SER A 326 -31.33 4.16 -6.76
C SER A 326 -30.77 4.98 -5.60
N THR A 327 -31.46 6.06 -5.21
CA THR A 327 -31.06 6.91 -4.08
C THR A 327 -31.26 6.19 -2.75
N MET A 328 -32.36 5.44 -2.60
CA MET A 328 -32.58 4.59 -1.42
C MET A 328 -31.44 3.58 -1.24
N MET A 329 -31.11 2.81 -2.27
CA MET A 329 -30.03 1.82 -2.20
C MET A 329 -28.67 2.46 -1.98
N ALA A 330 -28.37 3.59 -2.63
CA ALA A 330 -27.11 4.30 -2.43
C ALA A 330 -26.93 4.78 -0.98
N ASN A 331 -28.01 5.21 -0.33
CA ASN A 331 -27.98 5.59 1.08
C ASN A 331 -27.75 4.38 2.00
N LEU A 332 -28.35 3.22 1.71
CA LEU A 332 -28.16 1.99 2.52
C LEU A 332 -26.73 1.43 2.49
N PHE A 333 -25.93 1.75 1.47
CA PHE A 333 -24.54 1.32 1.34
C PHE A 333 -23.52 2.35 1.85
N ALA A 334 -23.93 3.60 2.04
CA ALA A 334 -23.05 4.67 2.49
C ALA A 334 -23.22 4.87 4.00
N MET A 335 -22.12 4.77 4.76
CA MET A 335 -22.18 5.09 6.19
C MET A 335 -22.39 6.57 6.37
N ARG A 336 -23.47 6.92 7.07
CA ARG A 336 -23.83 8.31 7.36
C ARG A 336 -24.38 8.43 8.77
N SER A 337 -23.65 9.17 9.60
CA SER A 337 -24.20 9.70 10.85
C SER A 337 -25.31 10.72 10.54
N PHE A 338 -26.51 10.48 11.07
CA PHE A 338 -27.59 11.45 10.99
C PHE A 338 -27.58 12.37 12.23
N LYS A 339 -27.77 13.67 12.00
CA LYS A 339 -28.02 14.67 13.06
C LYS A 339 -29.22 15.51 12.65
N THR A 340 -30.36 15.28 13.29
CA THR A 340 -31.55 16.11 13.11
C THR A 340 -31.34 17.45 13.81
N SER A 341 -31.73 18.55 13.17
CA SER A 341 -31.73 19.87 13.81
C SER A 341 -33.10 20.53 13.68
N PRO A 342 -33.55 21.27 14.72
CA PRO A 342 -34.85 21.94 14.70
C PRO A 342 -34.93 23.04 13.63
N ASP A 343 -33.80 23.53 13.15
CA ASP A 343 -33.71 24.56 12.10
C ASP A 343 -33.86 23.99 10.67
N THR A 344 -33.81 22.67 10.52
CA THR A 344 -33.90 21.98 9.24
C THR A 344 -35.35 21.72 8.85
N GLN A 345 -35.68 21.79 7.55
CA GLN A 345 -37.05 21.58 7.07
C GLN A 345 -37.54 20.16 7.38
N ALA A 346 -38.84 19.99 7.62
CA ALA A 346 -39.42 18.70 8.02
C ALA A 346 -39.07 17.55 7.06
N TRP A 347 -39.22 17.75 5.74
CA TRP A 347 -38.89 16.72 4.74
C TRP A 347 -37.40 16.35 4.72
N GLN A 348 -36.52 17.29 5.05
CA GLN A 348 -35.08 17.04 5.14
C GLN A 348 -34.75 16.23 6.38
N ASN A 349 -35.40 16.49 7.51
CA ASN A 349 -35.24 15.69 8.72
C ASN A 349 -35.72 14.24 8.49
N ASP A 350 -36.86 14.04 7.83
CA ASP A 350 -37.36 12.71 7.49
C ASP A 350 -36.41 11.98 6.52
N TYR A 351 -35.88 12.69 5.53
CA TYR A 351 -34.89 12.15 4.60
C TYR A 351 -33.59 11.76 5.33
N LEU A 352 -33.07 12.63 6.20
CA LEU A 352 -31.86 12.38 6.97
C LEU A 352 -32.02 11.20 7.93
N GLN A 353 -33.22 11.02 8.52
CA GLN A 353 -33.52 9.84 9.31
C GLN A 353 -33.41 8.56 8.47
N GLY A 354 -33.90 8.57 7.22
CA GLY A 354 -33.72 7.46 6.29
C GLY A 354 -32.28 7.22 5.87
N THR A 355 -31.44 8.26 5.81
CA THR A 355 -30.01 8.10 5.48
C THR A 355 -29.18 7.43 6.56
N GLY A 356 -29.66 7.41 7.81
CA GLY A 356 -29.00 6.69 8.91
C GLY A 356 -29.33 5.20 8.96
N CYS A 357 -30.15 4.69 8.04
CA CYS A 357 -30.45 3.27 7.95
C CYS A 357 -29.40 2.57 7.08
N GLU A 358 -28.94 1.40 7.52
CA GLU A 358 -27.93 0.59 6.86
C GLU A 358 -28.37 -0.87 6.75
N MET A 359 -27.73 -1.62 5.86
CA MET A 359 -27.97 -3.05 5.71
C MET A 359 -27.01 -3.87 6.58
N TYR A 360 -27.58 -4.71 7.43
CA TYR A 360 -26.85 -5.59 8.34
C TYR A 360 -27.21 -7.05 8.14
N THR A 361 -26.30 -7.93 8.53
CA THR A 361 -26.52 -9.37 8.54
C THR A 361 -26.38 -9.90 9.96
N GLU A 362 -27.37 -10.65 10.43
CA GLU A 362 -27.31 -11.28 11.75
C GLU A 362 -27.98 -12.65 11.74
N THR A 363 -27.57 -13.51 12.67
CA THR A 363 -28.19 -14.82 12.80
C THR A 363 -29.50 -14.70 13.57
N LEU A 364 -30.55 -15.35 13.08
CA LEU A 364 -31.84 -15.39 13.76
C LEU A 364 -31.79 -16.29 15.00
N SER A 365 -32.44 -15.86 16.08
CA SER A 365 -32.51 -16.68 17.28
C SER A 365 -33.29 -17.98 17.06
N PRO A 366 -33.07 -19.02 17.89
CA PRO A 366 -33.82 -20.27 17.81
C PRO A 366 -35.34 -20.09 17.96
N SER A 367 -35.80 -18.99 18.57
CA SER A 367 -37.23 -18.67 18.72
C SER A 367 -37.94 -18.50 17.38
N PHE A 368 -37.20 -18.16 16.31
CA PHE A 368 -37.75 -18.02 14.96
C PHE A 368 -37.86 -19.35 14.21
N THR A 369 -37.29 -20.44 14.74
CA THR A 369 -37.27 -21.75 14.06
C THR A 369 -38.69 -22.27 13.85
N GLY A 370 -39.01 -22.65 12.60
CA GLY A 370 -40.32 -23.16 12.21
C GLY A 370 -41.37 -22.09 11.91
N MET A 371 -41.10 -20.81 12.17
CA MET A 371 -41.94 -19.70 11.73
C MET A 371 -41.84 -19.51 10.21
N THR A 372 -42.92 -19.05 9.60
CA THR A 372 -42.88 -18.59 8.21
C THR A 372 -42.21 -17.22 8.13
N PHE A 373 -41.57 -16.91 6.99
CA PHE A 373 -40.92 -15.60 6.81
C PHE A 373 -41.84 -14.40 7.11
N PRO A 374 -43.13 -14.37 6.68
CA PRO A 374 -44.01 -13.25 7.02
C PRO A 374 -44.24 -13.10 8.53
N GLN A 375 -44.43 -14.20 9.25
CA GLN A 375 -44.60 -14.18 10.71
C GLN A 375 -43.35 -13.66 11.42
N ALA A 376 -42.17 -14.09 10.96
CA ALA A 376 -40.91 -13.61 11.51
C ALA A 376 -40.67 -12.14 11.19
N SER A 377 -40.95 -11.70 9.96
CA SER A 377 -40.85 -10.30 9.55
C SER A 377 -41.80 -9.40 10.34
N GLU A 378 -43.03 -9.85 10.59
CA GLU A 378 -44.00 -9.13 11.43
C GLU A 378 -43.48 -8.99 12.87
N LEU A 379 -42.95 -10.06 13.45
CA LEU A 379 -42.37 -10.02 14.79
C LEU A 379 -41.16 -9.07 14.85
N CYS A 380 -40.24 -9.16 13.89
CA CYS A 380 -39.09 -8.27 13.79
C CYS A 380 -39.52 -6.80 13.70
N PHE A 381 -40.52 -6.49 12.86
CA PHE A 381 -40.95 -5.12 12.64
C PHE A 381 -41.74 -4.55 13.85
N THR A 382 -42.67 -5.33 14.39
CA THR A 382 -43.57 -4.86 15.45
C THR A 382 -42.89 -4.79 16.82
N LYS A 383 -42.12 -5.84 17.18
CA LYS A 383 -41.49 -5.98 18.50
C LYS A 383 -40.04 -5.51 18.53
N LEU A 384 -39.25 -5.84 17.51
CA LEU A 384 -37.82 -5.52 17.51
C LEU A 384 -37.50 -4.19 16.81
N LYS A 385 -38.47 -3.59 16.09
CA LYS A 385 -38.27 -2.41 15.23
C LYS A 385 -37.17 -2.63 14.18
N LEU A 386 -37.05 -3.85 13.68
CA LEU A 386 -36.08 -4.23 12.64
C LEU A 386 -36.82 -4.60 11.35
N LEU A 387 -36.31 -4.13 10.21
CA LEU A 387 -36.87 -4.48 8.90
C LEU A 387 -36.13 -5.68 8.31
N LEU A 388 -36.72 -6.87 8.39
CA LEU A 388 -36.19 -8.09 7.78
C LEU A 388 -36.50 -8.13 6.28
N LEU A 389 -35.47 -8.19 5.43
CA LEU A 389 -35.61 -8.19 3.96
C LEU A 389 -35.46 -9.57 3.32
N ALA A 390 -34.46 -10.32 3.75
CA ALA A 390 -34.07 -11.58 3.14
C ALA A 390 -33.55 -12.56 4.19
N ILE A 391 -33.56 -13.84 3.83
CA ILE A 391 -32.94 -14.91 4.62
C ILE A 391 -32.06 -15.78 3.73
N GLU A 392 -31.00 -16.32 4.32
CA GLU A 392 -30.18 -17.35 3.71
C GLU A 392 -30.89 -18.71 3.80
N ILE A 393 -31.17 -19.33 2.66
CA ILE A 393 -31.74 -20.67 2.58
C ILE A 393 -30.62 -21.62 2.16
N LYS A 394 -30.25 -22.54 3.06
CA LYS A 394 -29.26 -23.59 2.76
C LYS A 394 -29.86 -24.59 1.78
N GLY A 395 -29.13 -24.91 0.71
CA GLY A 395 -29.54 -25.92 -0.26
C GLY A 395 -29.63 -27.31 0.37
N GLU A 396 -30.61 -28.11 -0.04
CA GLU A 396 -30.70 -29.51 0.38
C GLU A 396 -29.49 -30.31 -0.14
N GLY A 397 -28.93 -31.20 0.68
CA GLY A 397 -27.84 -32.10 0.28
C GLY A 397 -26.43 -31.49 0.20
N GLY A 398 -26.20 -30.32 0.82
CA GLY A 398 -24.90 -29.64 0.75
C GLY A 398 -24.70 -28.77 -0.50
N GLY A 399 -25.79 -28.48 -1.22
CA GLY A 399 -25.80 -27.46 -2.27
C GLY A 399 -25.56 -26.06 -1.70
N ASP A 400 -25.15 -25.14 -2.58
CA ASP A 400 -24.81 -23.77 -2.21
C ASP A 400 -25.99 -23.07 -1.50
N SER A 401 -25.67 -22.26 -0.49
CA SER A 401 -26.67 -21.44 0.16
C SER A 401 -27.13 -20.31 -0.76
N LYS A 402 -28.44 -20.05 -0.77
CA LYS A 402 -29.05 -19.03 -1.61
C LYS A 402 -29.68 -17.95 -0.74
N ILE A 403 -29.36 -16.70 -1.04
CA ILE A 403 -30.05 -15.55 -0.45
C ILE A 403 -31.42 -15.43 -1.14
N SER A 404 -32.49 -15.49 -0.34
CA SER A 404 -33.85 -15.34 -0.85
C SER A 404 -34.49 -14.08 -0.27
N ILE A 405 -34.88 -13.17 -1.16
CA ILE A 405 -35.54 -11.91 -0.82
C ILE A 405 -37.04 -12.16 -0.67
N ASN A 406 -37.62 -11.78 0.48
CA ASN A 406 -39.03 -11.95 0.81
C ASN A 406 -39.67 -13.32 0.45
N PRO A 407 -39.12 -14.46 0.93
CA PRO A 407 -39.65 -15.78 0.59
C PRO A 407 -40.94 -16.11 1.37
N ARG A 408 -42.11 -15.92 0.75
CA ARG A 408 -43.42 -16.10 1.42
C ARG A 408 -43.66 -17.49 2.02
N GLY A 409 -43.15 -18.55 1.40
CA GLY A 409 -43.41 -19.95 1.80
C GLY A 409 -42.27 -20.61 2.61
N ALA A 410 -41.13 -19.94 2.77
CA ALA A 410 -39.98 -20.53 3.45
C ALA A 410 -40.19 -20.51 4.97
N LYS A 411 -39.87 -21.62 5.61
CA LYS A 411 -39.76 -21.71 7.07
C LYS A 411 -38.32 -21.44 7.49
N ILE A 412 -38.17 -20.73 8.59
CA ILE A 412 -36.84 -20.42 9.13
C ILE A 412 -36.28 -21.68 9.80
N VAL A 413 -35.05 -22.03 9.42
CA VAL A 413 -34.30 -23.14 10.00
C VAL A 413 -33.37 -22.58 11.09
N ALA A 414 -32.90 -23.43 12.01
CA ALA A 414 -31.91 -23.03 12.99
C ALA A 414 -30.63 -22.50 12.31
N ASN A 415 -30.02 -21.47 12.89
CA ASN A 415 -28.83 -20.78 12.36
C ASN A 415 -29.01 -20.24 10.94
N THR A 416 -30.21 -19.73 10.63
CA THR A 416 -30.46 -18.97 9.41
C THR A 416 -29.95 -17.55 9.57
N GLN A 417 -29.17 -17.06 8.60
CA GLN A 417 -28.76 -15.66 8.54
C GLN A 417 -29.90 -14.81 7.96
N GLY A 418 -30.26 -13.73 8.64
CA GLY A 418 -31.22 -12.73 8.22
C GLY A 418 -30.51 -11.45 7.75
N PHE A 419 -31.08 -10.81 6.73
CA PHE A 419 -30.64 -9.52 6.21
C PHE A 419 -31.63 -8.44 6.66
N PHE A 420 -31.14 -7.46 7.39
CA PHE A 420 -31.94 -6.43 8.05
C PHE A 420 -31.58 -5.04 7.55
N ILE A 421 -32.56 -4.13 7.58
CA ILE A 421 -32.31 -2.69 7.61
C ILE A 421 -32.56 -2.19 9.03
N ALA A 422 -31.59 -1.48 9.59
CA ALA A 422 -31.64 -0.86 10.93
C ALA A 422 -30.73 0.36 11.01
N GLN A 423 -30.75 1.10 12.11
CA GLN A 423 -29.91 2.29 12.29
C GLN A 423 -28.51 1.97 12.82
N SER A 424 -28.32 0.82 13.47
CA SER A 424 -27.02 0.42 14.01
C SER A 424 -26.88 -1.10 14.06
N ALA A 425 -25.64 -1.59 14.09
CA ALA A 425 -25.35 -3.01 14.26
C ALA A 425 -25.86 -3.56 15.62
N ASP A 426 -25.77 -2.77 16.69
CA ASP A 426 -26.22 -3.19 18.03
C ASP A 426 -27.73 -3.42 18.08
N GLU A 427 -28.51 -2.62 17.35
CA GLU A 427 -29.95 -2.84 17.22
C GLU A 427 -30.29 -4.19 16.59
N VAL A 428 -29.50 -4.64 15.61
CA VAL A 428 -29.75 -5.90 14.91
C VAL A 428 -29.43 -7.10 15.80
N LYS A 429 -28.50 -6.99 16.76
CA LYS A 429 -28.20 -8.06 17.74
C LYS A 429 -29.41 -8.48 18.57
N ARG A 430 -30.44 -7.64 18.67
CA ARG A 430 -31.73 -8.00 19.30
C ARG A 430 -32.39 -9.20 18.63
N ALA A 431 -32.24 -9.35 17.31
CA ALA A 431 -32.76 -10.50 16.56
C ALA A 431 -32.14 -11.83 17.00
N TRP A 432 -30.87 -11.81 17.38
CA TRP A 432 -30.16 -12.97 17.94
C TRP A 432 -30.53 -13.23 19.41
N PHE A 433 -30.67 -12.18 20.22
CA PHE A 433 -30.99 -12.31 21.65
C PHE A 433 -32.47 -12.60 21.95
N TYR A 434 -33.36 -12.43 20.98
CA TYR A 434 -34.79 -12.58 21.19
C TYR A 434 -35.18 -13.99 21.65
N CYS A 435 -35.87 -14.06 22.78
CA CYS A 435 -36.39 -15.30 23.35
C CYS A 435 -37.87 -15.12 23.66
N LYS A 436 -38.74 -15.95 23.07
CA LYS A 436 -40.18 -15.83 23.26
C LYS A 436 -40.57 -15.88 24.74
N ALA A 437 -40.10 -16.88 25.49
CA ALA A 437 -40.42 -17.03 26.91
C ALA A 437 -39.90 -15.90 27.81
N CYS A 438 -38.76 -15.29 27.43
CA CYS A 438 -38.08 -14.29 28.25
C CYS A 438 -38.54 -12.85 27.87
N HIS A 439 -38.95 -12.57 26.61
CA HIS A 439 -39.14 -11.21 26.07
C HIS A 439 -40.51 -10.94 25.41
N GLU A 440 -41.48 -11.86 25.48
CA GLU A 440 -42.80 -11.68 24.82
C GLU A 440 -43.59 -10.48 25.37
N ASP A 441 -43.53 -10.24 26.68
CA ASP A 441 -44.27 -9.17 27.38
C ASP A 441 -43.55 -7.82 27.42
N ILE A 442 -42.29 -7.75 26.97
CA ILE A 442 -41.51 -6.51 26.96
C ILE A 442 -42.06 -5.58 25.88
N LYS A 443 -42.34 -4.32 26.26
CA LYS A 443 -42.81 -3.26 25.34
C LYS A 443 -41.66 -2.41 24.81
N ASP A 444 -40.68 -2.09 25.65
CA ASP A 444 -39.52 -1.29 25.26
C ASP A 444 -38.44 -2.16 24.64
N GLU A 445 -38.11 -1.92 23.37
CA GLU A 445 -37.15 -2.70 22.61
C GLU A 445 -35.71 -2.64 23.14
N THR A 446 -35.37 -1.60 23.91
CA THR A 446 -34.03 -1.40 24.50
C THR A 446 -33.71 -2.36 25.65
N LEU A 447 -34.75 -2.98 26.25
CA LEU A 447 -34.62 -3.97 27.32
C LEU A 447 -34.35 -5.38 26.77
N ILE A 448 -34.46 -5.58 25.46
CA ILE A 448 -34.22 -6.87 24.79
C ILE A 448 -32.72 -7.11 24.71
N LYS A 449 -32.16 -7.61 25.80
CA LYS A 449 -30.74 -7.98 25.92
C LYS A 449 -30.59 -9.50 26.02
N LYS A 450 -29.34 -9.96 26.11
CA LYS A 450 -29.01 -11.39 26.20
C LYS A 450 -29.74 -12.08 27.36
N CYS A 451 -30.60 -13.03 27.01
CA CYS A 451 -31.37 -13.79 27.99
C CYS A 451 -30.52 -14.86 28.73
N LYS A 452 -30.91 -15.23 29.95
CA LYS A 452 -30.29 -16.30 30.76
C LYS A 452 -30.97 -17.68 30.60
N CYS A 453 -31.92 -17.78 29.67
CA CYS A 453 -32.71 -18.98 29.39
C CYS A 453 -31.75 -20.19 29.05
N LYS A 454 -31.84 -21.34 29.76
CA LYS A 454 -30.90 -22.50 29.67
C LYS A 454 -30.75 -23.08 28.25
N ASN A 455 -31.79 -23.02 27.42
CA ASN A 455 -31.79 -23.57 26.06
C ASN A 455 -30.83 -22.85 25.09
N LEU A 456 -30.45 -21.60 25.36
CA LEU A 456 -29.39 -20.92 24.60
C LEU A 456 -27.99 -21.38 25.03
N ALA A 457 -27.82 -21.87 26.27
CA ALA A 457 -26.54 -22.27 26.83
C ALA A 457 -26.11 -23.68 26.40
N THR A 458 -27.04 -24.59 26.11
CA THR A 458 -26.76 -25.97 25.67
C THR A 458 -26.15 -26.03 24.26
N PHE A 459 -26.46 -25.04 23.40
CA PHE A 459 -25.92 -24.97 22.04
C PHE A 459 -24.44 -24.53 21.97
N ARG A 460 -23.87 -23.96 23.05
CA ARG A 460 -22.42 -23.69 23.12
C ARG A 460 -21.56 -24.95 23.03
N LYS A 461 -22.10 -26.14 23.33
CA LYS A 461 -21.34 -27.40 23.25
C LYS A 461 -21.26 -27.99 21.84
N GLY A 462 -22.09 -27.54 20.90
CA GLY A 462 -22.12 -28.04 19.51
C GLY A 462 -21.44 -27.13 18.48
N VAL A 463 -21.07 -25.90 18.86
CA VAL A 463 -20.36 -24.95 18.00
C VAL A 463 -18.98 -24.67 18.60
N ARG A 464 -18.07 -25.64 18.45
CA ARG A 464 -16.63 -25.32 18.37
C ARG A 464 -16.28 -25.30 16.89
N ALA A 465 -15.72 -24.17 16.46
CA ALA A 465 -15.17 -23.84 15.14
C ALA A 465 -16.17 -23.33 14.07
N VAL A 466 -16.62 -22.08 14.23
CA VAL A 466 -16.37 -21.02 13.22
C VAL A 466 -16.09 -19.74 14.03
N GLN A 467 -14.95 -19.75 14.72
CA GLN A 467 -14.35 -18.53 15.25
C GLN A 467 -13.05 -18.38 14.48
N MET A 468 -12.91 -17.22 13.84
CA MET A 468 -11.76 -16.80 13.05
C MET A 468 -10.45 -17.24 13.69
N VAL A 469 -9.54 -17.73 12.85
CA VAL A 469 -8.19 -18.13 13.24
C VAL A 469 -7.43 -16.89 13.72
N GLY A 470 -7.42 -16.69 15.03
CA GLY A 470 -6.43 -15.92 15.76
C GLY A 470 -5.94 -16.80 16.90
N ARG A 471 -4.67 -17.23 16.86
CA ARG A 471 -4.10 -18.14 17.87
C ARG A 471 -2.81 -17.56 18.44
N ALA A 472 -2.96 -16.86 19.56
CA ALA A 472 -2.01 -16.69 20.65
C ALA A 472 -2.87 -16.38 21.90
N SER A 473 -2.68 -16.85 23.13
CA SER A 473 -1.73 -17.75 23.81
C SER A 473 -2.28 -17.97 25.25
N GLU A 474 -1.59 -18.75 26.09
CA GLU A 474 -1.72 -18.89 27.57
C GLU A 474 -2.61 -20.03 28.10
N ILE A 475 -2.01 -21.10 28.67
CA ILE A 475 -1.50 -21.30 30.04
C ILE A 475 -2.63 -21.49 31.08
N SER A 476 -2.79 -22.73 31.55
CA SER A 476 -3.44 -23.08 32.82
C SER A 476 -2.94 -24.45 33.31
N ARG A 477 -2.08 -24.36 34.32
CA ARG A 477 -1.69 -25.22 35.45
C ARG A 477 -2.36 -26.60 35.67
N ASP A 478 -1.49 -27.47 36.22
CA ASP A 478 -1.71 -28.59 37.14
C ASP A 478 -1.75 -30.02 36.57
N ARG A 479 -0.61 -30.72 36.70
CA ARG A 479 -0.52 -31.95 37.49
C ARG A 479 0.94 -32.31 37.84
N GLU A 480 1.11 -32.63 39.10
CA GLU A 480 2.33 -33.04 39.80
C GLU A 480 2.89 -34.36 39.22
N ASP A 481 4.22 -34.46 39.11
CA ASP A 481 4.94 -35.64 39.59
C ASP A 481 6.42 -35.29 39.89
N PRO A 482 7.00 -35.82 40.99
CA PRO A 482 8.29 -35.40 41.53
C PRO A 482 9.42 -36.31 41.05
N ASN A 483 10.58 -35.71 40.74
CA ASN A 483 11.95 -36.23 40.93
C ASN A 483 12.87 -35.80 39.79
N ALA A 484 13.76 -34.84 40.06
CA ALA A 484 15.22 -34.97 39.87
C ALA A 484 15.87 -33.58 39.87
N MET A 485 16.49 -33.22 41.00
CA MET A 485 17.57 -32.23 41.05
C MET A 485 18.78 -32.74 40.27
N ARG A 486 19.37 -31.91 39.39
CA ARG A 486 20.82 -31.62 39.42
C ARG A 486 21.28 -30.52 38.45
N ASN A 487 22.18 -29.70 38.99
CA ASN A 487 22.96 -28.61 38.41
C ASN A 487 23.70 -28.91 37.09
N HIS A 488 23.84 -27.91 36.19
CA HIS A 488 25.10 -27.23 35.80
C HIS A 488 24.87 -26.30 34.58
N ARG A 489 25.20 -25.00 34.69
CA ARG A 489 26.44 -24.28 34.27
C ARG A 489 26.71 -24.19 32.76
N ASN A 490 26.91 -22.93 32.34
CA ASN A 490 27.41 -22.40 31.07
C ASN A 490 28.42 -23.26 30.30
N SER A 491 28.31 -23.24 28.97
CA SER A 491 29.44 -23.42 28.05
C SER A 491 29.15 -22.71 26.72
N VAL A 492 30.05 -21.78 26.38
CA VAL A 492 30.32 -21.28 25.02
C VAL A 492 31.12 -22.36 24.29
N GLY A 493 30.78 -22.63 23.03
CA GLY A 493 31.52 -23.57 22.18
C GLY A 493 31.03 -23.52 20.73
N MET A 494 31.93 -23.15 19.83
CA MET A 494 31.76 -22.94 18.40
C MET A 494 32.37 -24.12 17.64
N THR A 495 31.67 -24.76 16.68
CA THR A 495 32.26 -25.38 15.47
C THR A 495 31.22 -25.92 14.45
N MET A 496 31.30 -25.39 13.21
CA MET A 496 31.28 -26.02 11.87
C MET A 496 30.53 -27.35 11.61
N MET A 497 29.59 -27.36 10.63
CA MET A 497 29.77 -27.77 9.21
C MET A 497 28.52 -28.42 8.57
N ASN A 498 28.22 -27.94 7.34
CA ASN A 498 27.61 -28.59 6.17
C ASN A 498 26.23 -29.30 6.24
N SER A 499 25.27 -28.73 5.50
CA SER A 499 24.60 -29.52 4.45
C SER A 499 23.99 -28.61 3.37
N THR A 500 24.64 -28.60 2.20
CA THR A 500 24.11 -28.10 0.94
C THR A 500 23.12 -29.12 0.39
N LYS A 501 21.87 -28.72 0.13
CA LYS A 501 20.97 -29.44 -0.78
C LYS A 501 20.62 -28.56 -1.97
N GLN A 502 21.03 -29.07 -3.13
CA GLN A 502 20.77 -28.57 -4.47
C GLN A 502 19.27 -28.57 -4.78
N VAL A 503 18.79 -27.54 -5.47
CA VAL A 503 17.55 -27.60 -6.26
C VAL A 503 17.90 -27.25 -7.70
N ASN A 504 17.54 -28.17 -8.60
CA ASN A 504 17.81 -28.14 -10.02
C ASN A 504 17.17 -26.93 -10.71
N LYS A 505 17.99 -26.18 -11.46
CA LYS A 505 17.55 -25.21 -12.47
C LYS A 505 17.15 -25.96 -13.74
N VAL A 506 15.88 -25.85 -14.15
CA VAL A 506 15.44 -26.18 -15.51
C VAL A 506 15.39 -24.86 -16.29
N LYS A 507 16.25 -24.71 -17.30
CA LYS A 507 16.20 -23.62 -18.29
C LYS A 507 15.29 -24.04 -19.44
N PRO A 508 14.40 -23.19 -19.98
CA PRO A 508 13.89 -23.36 -21.32
C PRO A 508 14.86 -22.71 -22.33
N ASN A 509 15.36 -23.53 -23.27
CA ASN A 509 15.99 -23.07 -24.50
C ASN A 509 14.92 -22.48 -25.42
N VAL A 510 15.11 -21.24 -25.89
CA VAL A 510 14.38 -20.72 -27.05
C VAL A 510 15.41 -20.47 -28.15
N ASN A 511 15.32 -21.28 -29.21
CA ASN A 511 16.09 -21.12 -30.44
C ASN A 511 15.63 -19.84 -31.14
N ARG A 512 16.60 -18.96 -31.41
CA ARG A 512 16.46 -17.72 -32.15
C ARG A 512 16.78 -18.02 -33.62
N ALA A 513 15.79 -17.94 -34.50
CA ALA A 513 16.01 -17.86 -35.94
C ALA A 513 16.05 -16.37 -36.35
N THR A 514 17.01 -16.02 -37.19
CA THR A 514 17.24 -14.70 -37.76
C THR A 514 16.89 -14.68 -39.25
N ASN A 515 16.65 -13.46 -39.77
CA ASN A 515 16.55 -13.02 -41.18
C ASN A 515 15.16 -13.14 -41.81
N ASP A 516 14.64 -12.20 -42.61
CA ASP A 516 15.13 -10.92 -43.15
C ASP A 516 13.92 -10.08 -43.64
N SER A 517 14.15 -8.77 -43.78
CA SER A 517 13.43 -7.72 -44.53
C SER A 517 12.36 -8.11 -45.56
N LEU A 518 11.22 -7.38 -45.59
CA LEU A 518 10.77 -6.58 -46.75
C LEU A 518 9.44 -5.80 -46.52
N SER A 519 9.50 -4.49 -46.80
CA SER A 519 8.51 -3.62 -47.48
C SER A 519 7.01 -3.63 -47.11
N SER A 520 6.52 -2.45 -46.72
CA SER A 520 5.11 -2.00 -46.86
C SER A 520 4.62 -2.04 -48.31
N PRO A 521 3.28 -2.08 -48.50
CA PRO A 521 2.69 -1.10 -49.41
C PRO A 521 1.46 -0.39 -48.83
N ASN A 522 1.34 0.87 -49.25
CA ASN A 522 0.24 1.80 -49.00
C ASN A 522 -0.95 1.52 -49.94
N GLN A 523 -2.16 1.83 -49.43
CA GLN A 523 -3.40 2.24 -50.13
C GLN A 523 -4.28 1.17 -50.83
N PRO A 524 -5.57 1.47 -51.11
CA PRO A 524 -6.63 1.96 -50.22
C PRO A 524 -7.95 1.15 -50.44
N TYR A 525 -9.06 1.65 -49.88
CA TYR A 525 -10.46 1.40 -50.28
C TYR A 525 -11.32 0.44 -49.45
N ASN A 526 -12.44 1.01 -49.01
CA ASN A 526 -13.65 0.36 -48.52
C ASN A 526 -14.10 -0.79 -49.43
N GLN A 527 -14.38 -1.95 -48.84
CA GLN A 527 -15.50 -2.79 -49.29
C GLN A 527 -16.00 -3.67 -48.15
N ARG A 528 -17.27 -3.44 -47.78
CA ARG A 528 -18.08 -4.39 -47.03
C ARG A 528 -18.22 -5.65 -47.88
N SER A 529 -17.91 -6.80 -47.29
CA SER A 529 -18.47 -8.10 -47.67
C SER A 529 -19.17 -8.68 -46.45
N GLN A 530 -20.48 -8.85 -46.59
CA GLN A 530 -21.35 -9.58 -45.68
C GLN A 530 -20.92 -11.05 -45.66
N GLU A 531 -20.53 -11.55 -44.50
CA GLU A 531 -20.70 -12.97 -44.17
C GLU A 531 -21.47 -13.05 -42.85
N GLU A 532 -22.69 -13.59 -42.95
CA GLU A 532 -23.58 -13.90 -41.86
C GLU A 532 -22.97 -15.01 -40.99
N SER A 533 -22.33 -14.64 -39.89
CA SER A 533 -22.13 -15.55 -38.76
C SER A 533 -23.19 -15.23 -37.71
N ALA A 534 -24.19 -16.10 -37.62
CA ALA A 534 -25.32 -16.03 -36.69
C ALA A 534 -24.87 -15.73 -35.25
N TYR A 535 -25.20 -14.53 -34.77
CA TYR A 535 -24.99 -14.10 -33.39
C TYR A 535 -25.91 -14.87 -32.43
N PRO A 536 -25.40 -15.46 -31.33
CA PRO A 536 -26.21 -16.06 -30.26
C PRO A 536 -26.89 -15.01 -29.36
N GLY A 537 -27.08 -13.77 -29.84
CA GLY A 537 -27.72 -12.67 -29.11
C GLY A 537 -29.25 -12.76 -29.04
N TYR A 538 -29.88 -13.63 -29.84
CA TYR A 538 -31.33 -13.80 -29.85
C TYR A 538 -31.85 -14.78 -28.78
N HIS A 539 -30.97 -15.53 -28.09
CA HIS A 539 -31.37 -16.44 -27.03
C HIS A 539 -31.50 -15.75 -25.64
N LEU A 540 -30.77 -14.65 -25.40
CA LEU A 540 -30.85 -13.88 -24.14
C LEU A 540 -32.13 -13.04 -24.00
N ALA A 541 -32.73 -12.61 -25.12
CA ALA A 541 -33.99 -11.85 -25.09
C ALA A 541 -35.21 -12.73 -24.76
N TYR A 542 -35.09 -14.06 -24.91
CA TYR A 542 -36.13 -15.02 -24.53
C TYR A 542 -36.03 -15.44 -23.05
N GLU A 543 -34.82 -15.51 -22.47
CA GLU A 543 -34.64 -15.88 -21.05
C GLU A 543 -34.97 -14.75 -20.07
N VAL A 544 -34.75 -13.49 -20.45
CA VAL A 544 -35.20 -12.34 -19.63
C VAL A 544 -36.73 -12.18 -19.69
N LYS A 545 -37.38 -12.63 -20.78
CA LYS A 545 -38.84 -12.65 -20.91
C LYS A 545 -39.49 -13.88 -20.25
N SER A 546 -38.79 -15.00 -20.09
CA SER A 546 -39.32 -16.21 -19.44
C SER A 546 -39.27 -16.15 -17.91
N SER A 547 -38.35 -15.38 -17.32
CA SER A 547 -38.32 -15.14 -15.86
C SER A 547 -39.39 -14.14 -15.38
N CYS A 548 -39.89 -13.26 -16.25
CA CYS A 548 -40.96 -12.30 -15.90
C CYS A 548 -42.41 -12.80 -16.14
N ARG A 549 -42.64 -14.02 -16.67
CA ARG A 549 -44.00 -14.56 -16.93
C ARG A 549 -44.46 -15.69 -16.01
N ARG A 550 -43.76 -16.01 -14.91
CA ARG A 550 -44.17 -17.05 -13.94
C ARG A 550 -44.77 -16.53 -12.63
N ALA A 551 -45.23 -15.28 -12.58
CA ALA A 551 -45.92 -14.73 -11.42
C ALA A 551 -47.13 -13.86 -11.82
N GLU A 552 -48.10 -14.43 -12.52
CA GLU A 552 -49.48 -13.91 -12.55
C GLU A 552 -50.41 -14.98 -11.98
N PRO A 553 -51.14 -14.72 -10.88
CA PRO A 553 -52.28 -15.54 -10.51
C PRO A 553 -53.43 -15.28 -11.50
N ARG A 554 -53.88 -16.34 -12.18
CA ARG A 554 -55.14 -16.34 -12.94
C ARG A 554 -56.29 -16.01 -11.99
N VAL A 555 -56.84 -14.80 -12.12
CA VAL A 555 -58.18 -14.48 -11.64
C VAL A 555 -59.17 -15.19 -12.55
N VAL A 556 -59.75 -16.29 -12.07
CA VAL A 556 -60.94 -16.89 -12.70
C VAL A 556 -62.14 -16.05 -12.24
N ARG A 557 -62.69 -15.26 -13.16
CA ARG A 557 -64.06 -14.77 -13.06
C ARG A 557 -64.98 -15.88 -13.55
N THR A 558 -65.72 -16.48 -12.62
CA THR A 558 -67.17 -16.75 -12.63
C THR A 558 -67.51 -17.36 -11.29
#